data_AF-A0A8T4MDT9-F1
#
_entry.id   AF-A0A8T4MDT9-F1
#
_cell.length_a   1.000
_cell.length_b   1.000
_cell.length_c   1.000
_cell.angle_alpha   90.00
_cell.angle_beta   90.00
_cell.angle_gamma   90.00
#
_symmetry.space_group_name_H-M   'P 1'
#
loop_
_entity.id
_entity.type
_entity.pdbx_description
1 polymer ?
#
loop_
_entity_poly.entity_id
_entity_poly.type
_entity_poly.pdbx_seq_one_letter_code
_entity_poly.pdbx_strand_id
1 'polypeptide(L)'
;MKKRFVLLVSIIAISLIVSVSALLLAKNANNSPPANSSIACKVIQENSGGINLVFFAAEEQAKKYSNYILTVEPFANHKDKFSFYYITPGQFSPACEIYQGIAILCQSSALTKAASACPNDYIIVLGEEPSSIRSSAFKGVMSLNINHPLTVFAHEFAHVFDNFAEEYSSPGASIPRESENCQKKCSDFKKFPENTENYGCFKECTNADYYREFENGFMRSLNANRYGGLDENLLNEKILNQYRGKSDGNAITGKAISTAEDCANQQYYLVEQTEKGFVTTLETGCPNGARTFGDSTFQVKDASGNTVVETSVHSDILFTTDYNPELNGQITAVPQIIDTPIMFTIPATGKENSCKLVNADGNTLYQTSLAEVGATPCKN
;
A
#
# COMPACT_ATOMS: atom_id res chain seq x y z
N MET A 1 -14.96 -71.08 -16.45
CA MET A 1 -15.48 -69.75 -16.87
C MET A 1 -16.17 -68.97 -15.76
N LYS A 2 -17.17 -69.52 -15.04
CA LYS A 2 -17.91 -68.78 -14.00
C LYS A 2 -17.04 -68.08 -12.92
N LYS A 3 -16.03 -68.76 -12.37
CA LYS A 3 -15.15 -68.15 -11.34
C LYS A 3 -14.34 -66.95 -11.84
N ARG A 4 -13.87 -66.98 -13.10
CA ARG A 4 -13.11 -65.86 -13.69
C ARG A 4 -14.01 -64.67 -14.00
N PHE A 5 -15.25 -64.91 -14.43
CA PHE A 5 -16.24 -63.87 -14.66
C PHE A 5 -16.64 -63.15 -13.36
N VAL A 6 -16.90 -63.92 -12.28
CA VAL A 6 -17.22 -63.35 -10.96
C VAL A 6 -16.05 -62.51 -10.41
N LEU A 7 -14.82 -63.00 -10.54
CA LEU A 7 -13.64 -62.25 -10.11
C LEU A 7 -13.51 -60.91 -10.85
N LEU A 8 -13.75 -60.91 -12.17
CA LEU A 8 -13.60 -59.72 -13.01
C LEU A 8 -14.67 -58.67 -12.69
N VAL A 9 -15.91 -59.09 -12.43
CA VAL A 9 -17.01 -58.22 -11.99
C VAL A 9 -16.71 -57.60 -10.62
N SER A 10 -16.16 -58.38 -9.67
CA SER A 10 -15.79 -57.86 -8.35
C SER A 10 -14.67 -56.82 -8.43
N ILE A 11 -13.67 -57.00 -9.29
CA ILE A 11 -12.58 -56.03 -9.47
C ILE A 11 -13.12 -54.71 -10.02
N ILE A 12 -14.02 -54.77 -11.02
CA ILE A 12 -14.65 -53.57 -11.59
C ILE A 12 -15.48 -52.84 -10.53
N ALA A 13 -16.28 -53.57 -9.75
CA ALA A 13 -17.10 -52.97 -8.69
C ALA A 13 -16.25 -52.28 -7.61
N ILE A 14 -15.16 -52.92 -7.17
CA ILE A 14 -14.25 -52.34 -6.18
C ILE A 14 -13.54 -51.10 -6.75
N SER A 15 -13.08 -51.15 -8.01
CA SER A 15 -12.45 -50.00 -8.68
C SER A 15 -13.40 -48.81 -8.77
N LEU A 16 -14.69 -49.06 -9.04
CA LEU A 16 -15.73 -48.03 -9.09
C LEU A 16 -15.99 -47.42 -7.70
N ILE A 17 -16.08 -48.25 -6.66
CA ILE A 17 -16.26 -47.79 -5.27
C ILE A 17 -15.07 -46.94 -4.81
N VAL A 18 -13.83 -47.37 -5.11
CA VAL A 18 -12.61 -46.62 -4.76
C VAL A 18 -12.57 -45.29 -5.52
N SER A 19 -12.91 -45.28 -6.81
CA SER A 19 -12.93 -44.06 -7.63
C SER A 19 -13.97 -43.07 -7.14
N VAL A 20 -15.19 -43.53 -6.83
CA VAL A 20 -16.27 -42.68 -6.28
C VAL A 20 -15.89 -42.17 -4.89
N SER A 21 -15.31 -43.02 -4.04
CA SER A 21 -14.87 -42.62 -2.70
C SER A 21 -13.73 -41.60 -2.76
N ALA A 22 -12.76 -41.77 -3.65
CA ALA A 22 -11.69 -40.81 -3.90
C ALA A 22 -12.24 -39.49 -4.45
N LEU A 23 -13.26 -39.53 -5.31
CA LEU A 23 -13.92 -38.34 -5.84
C LEU A 23 -14.71 -37.58 -4.76
N LEU A 24 -15.39 -38.32 -3.87
CA LEU A 24 -16.12 -37.75 -2.74
C LEU A 24 -15.17 -37.18 -1.68
N LEU A 25 -14.05 -37.83 -1.40
CA LEU A 25 -13.00 -37.32 -0.52
C LEU A 25 -12.29 -36.10 -1.13
N ALA A 26 -12.05 -36.10 -2.44
CA ALA A 26 -11.47 -34.95 -3.14
C ALA A 26 -12.45 -33.76 -3.24
N LYS A 27 -13.76 -34.00 -3.29
CA LYS A 27 -14.79 -32.95 -3.20
C LYS A 27 -14.94 -32.38 -1.79
N ASN A 28 -14.71 -33.19 -0.76
CA ASN A 28 -14.78 -32.76 0.64
C ASN A 28 -13.46 -32.22 1.18
N ALA A 29 -12.34 -32.40 0.45
CA ALA A 29 -11.16 -31.59 0.62
C ALA A 29 -11.49 -30.16 0.14
N ASN A 30 -12.26 -29.45 0.95
CA ASN A 30 -12.30 -28.00 0.94
C ASN A 30 -10.87 -27.55 1.18
N ASN A 31 -10.11 -27.38 0.10
CA ASN A 31 -8.86 -26.63 0.08
C ASN A 31 -9.12 -25.13 0.25
N SER A 32 -10.35 -24.72 0.53
CA SER A 32 -10.61 -23.46 1.21
C SER A 32 -9.79 -23.49 2.50
N PRO A 33 -8.84 -22.55 2.67
CA PRO A 33 -8.18 -22.37 3.96
C PRO A 33 -9.24 -22.41 5.06
N PRO A 34 -8.93 -22.98 6.25
CA PRO A 34 -9.86 -22.91 7.39
C PRO A 34 -10.38 -21.48 7.46
N ALA A 35 -11.69 -21.33 7.65
CA ALA A 35 -12.34 -20.03 7.77
C ALA A 35 -11.68 -19.27 8.94
N ASN A 36 -10.59 -18.58 8.61
CA ASN A 36 -9.74 -17.84 9.52
C ASN A 36 -10.65 -16.81 10.16
N SER A 37 -10.48 -16.63 11.48
CA SER A 37 -11.14 -15.60 12.29
C SER A 37 -11.53 -14.39 11.43
N SER A 38 -12.84 -14.17 11.24
CA SER A 38 -13.32 -13.11 10.36
C SER A 38 -12.73 -11.78 10.83
N ILE A 39 -11.74 -11.26 10.10
CA ILE A 39 -11.21 -9.93 10.35
C ILE A 39 -12.35 -8.97 10.05
N ALA A 40 -12.88 -8.36 11.10
CA ALA A 40 -13.97 -7.40 10.99
C ALA A 40 -13.37 -6.01 10.87
N CYS A 41 -13.65 -5.36 9.74
CA CYS A 41 -13.30 -3.97 9.53
C CYS A 41 -14.16 -3.07 10.42
N LYS A 42 -13.52 -2.23 11.23
CA LYS A 42 -14.23 -1.26 12.07
C LYS A 42 -14.04 0.15 11.51
N VAL A 43 -15.10 0.95 11.55
CA VAL A 43 -15.14 2.29 10.95
C VAL A 43 -14.97 3.34 12.04
N ILE A 44 -14.08 4.32 11.82
CA ILE A 44 -13.97 5.54 12.63
C ILE A 44 -14.74 6.67 11.96
N GLN A 45 -14.51 6.85 10.66
CA GLN A 45 -15.18 7.84 9.81
C GLN A 45 -15.20 7.28 8.38
N GLU A 46 -16.33 7.40 7.70
CA GLU A 46 -16.46 6.95 6.32
C GLU A 46 -17.04 8.09 5.47
N ASN A 47 -16.30 8.46 4.43
CA ASN A 47 -16.71 9.42 3.43
C ASN A 47 -16.78 8.74 2.07
N SER A 48 -17.89 8.95 1.35
CA SER A 48 -18.07 8.36 0.02
C SER A 48 -16.97 8.83 -0.95
N GLY A 49 -16.26 7.89 -1.55
CA GLY A 49 -15.13 8.16 -2.45
C GLY A 49 -13.90 8.74 -1.76
N GLY A 50 -13.83 8.67 -0.42
CA GLY A 50 -12.70 9.13 0.35
C GLY A 50 -11.43 8.30 0.12
N ILE A 51 -10.29 8.90 0.47
CA ILE A 51 -8.98 8.29 0.60
C ILE A 51 -9.01 7.46 1.88
N ASN A 52 -8.78 6.16 1.76
CA ASN A 52 -9.04 5.19 2.82
C ASN A 52 -7.74 4.85 3.57
N LEU A 53 -7.70 5.13 4.86
CA LEU A 53 -6.59 4.78 5.75
C LEU A 53 -7.06 3.68 6.71
N VAL A 54 -6.34 2.57 6.74
CA VAL A 54 -6.62 1.48 7.69
C VAL A 54 -5.54 1.37 8.74
N PHE A 55 -5.93 1.42 10.01
CA PHE A 55 -5.04 1.28 11.17
C PHE A 55 -5.07 -0.13 11.74
N PHE A 56 -3.91 -0.74 11.92
CA PHE A 56 -3.72 -1.92 12.75
C PHE A 56 -3.33 -1.45 14.16
N ALA A 57 -4.34 -1.23 14.99
CA ALA A 57 -4.19 -0.61 16.31
C ALA A 57 -5.41 -0.82 17.22
N ALA A 58 -5.24 -0.52 18.50
CA ALA A 58 -6.37 -0.30 19.40
C ALA A 58 -7.19 0.93 18.95
N GLU A 59 -8.49 0.92 19.23
CA GLU A 59 -9.43 1.97 18.79
C GLU A 59 -9.00 3.38 19.21
N GLU A 60 -8.58 3.55 20.46
CA GLU A 60 -8.15 4.85 20.99
C GLU A 60 -6.92 5.39 20.25
N GLN A 61 -5.99 4.53 19.86
CA GLN A 61 -4.81 4.94 19.09
C GLN A 61 -5.19 5.28 17.64
N ALA A 62 -6.02 4.47 17.00
CA ALA A 62 -6.49 4.76 15.65
C ALA A 62 -7.26 6.10 15.59
N LYS A 63 -8.10 6.38 16.58
CA LYS A 63 -8.78 7.67 16.75
C LYS A 63 -7.81 8.83 16.99
N LYS A 64 -6.81 8.65 17.87
CA LYS A 64 -5.79 9.67 18.15
C LYS A 64 -5.04 10.08 16.88
N TYR A 65 -4.56 9.11 16.10
CA TYR A 65 -3.77 9.37 14.88
C TYR A 65 -4.63 9.94 13.75
N SER A 66 -5.83 9.38 13.52
CA SER A 66 -6.76 9.93 12.51
C SER A 66 -7.20 11.35 12.83
N ASN A 67 -7.51 11.66 14.10
CA ASN A 67 -7.83 13.04 14.50
C ASN A 67 -6.64 13.98 14.28
N TYR A 68 -5.42 13.54 14.62
CA TYR A 68 -4.22 14.36 14.45
C TYR A 68 -3.97 14.73 12.98
N ILE A 69 -3.99 13.77 12.06
CA ILE A 69 -3.70 14.09 10.65
C ILE A 69 -4.72 15.06 10.06
N LEU A 70 -5.98 15.00 10.52
CA LEU A 70 -7.01 15.98 10.15
C LEU A 70 -6.83 17.37 10.80
N THR A 71 -5.82 17.58 11.64
CA THR A 71 -5.42 18.92 12.12
C THR A 71 -4.26 19.52 11.33
N VAL A 72 -3.62 18.72 10.47
CA VAL A 72 -2.46 19.13 9.67
C VAL A 72 -2.93 19.60 8.30
N GLU A 73 -2.40 20.74 7.81
CA GLU A 73 -2.67 21.20 6.45
C GLU A 73 -1.86 20.39 5.41
N PRO A 74 -2.42 20.10 4.22
CA PRO A 74 -3.74 20.55 3.72
C PRO A 74 -4.91 19.65 4.14
N PHE A 75 -4.66 18.56 4.87
CA PHE A 75 -5.68 17.57 5.23
C PHE A 75 -6.82 18.16 6.08
N ALA A 76 -6.51 19.16 6.92
CA ALA A 76 -7.47 19.87 7.73
C ALA A 76 -8.57 20.57 6.91
N ASN A 77 -8.27 21.03 5.70
CA ASN A 77 -9.23 21.62 4.76
C ASN A 77 -9.95 20.57 3.89
N HIS A 78 -9.60 19.29 4.04
CA HIS A 78 -10.11 18.18 3.22
C HIS A 78 -10.62 17.01 4.05
N LYS A 79 -11.11 17.25 5.26
CA LYS A 79 -11.59 16.21 6.18
C LYS A 79 -12.65 15.29 5.57
N ASP A 80 -13.49 15.82 4.70
CA ASP A 80 -14.56 15.12 3.97
C ASP A 80 -14.03 14.18 2.86
N LYS A 81 -12.72 14.23 2.57
CA LYS A 81 -12.07 13.41 1.56
C LYS A 81 -11.35 12.20 2.14
N PHE A 82 -11.37 11.98 3.45
CA PHE A 82 -10.67 10.87 4.10
C PHE A 82 -11.62 9.93 4.84
N SER A 83 -11.40 8.64 4.69
CA SER A 83 -12.08 7.59 5.44
C SER A 83 -11.06 6.87 6.31
N PHE A 84 -11.43 6.57 7.55
CA PHE A 84 -10.56 5.96 8.55
C PHE A 84 -11.19 4.67 9.08
N TYR A 85 -10.43 3.58 8.98
CA TYR A 85 -10.82 2.24 9.41
C TYR A 85 -9.79 1.69 10.37
N TYR A 86 -10.15 0.66 11.14
CA TYR A 86 -9.19 -0.04 11.99
C TYR A 86 -9.48 -1.53 12.15
N ILE A 87 -8.42 -2.28 12.39
CA ILE A 87 -8.39 -3.70 12.74
C ILE A 87 -7.64 -3.82 14.07
N THR A 88 -8.27 -4.48 15.04
CA THR A 88 -7.68 -4.57 16.39
C THR A 88 -6.62 -5.67 16.48
N PRO A 89 -5.61 -5.55 17.36
CA PRO A 89 -4.58 -6.58 17.56
C PRO A 89 -5.14 -7.97 17.93
N GLY A 90 -6.32 -8.03 18.56
CA GLY A 90 -7.00 -9.29 18.87
C GLY A 90 -7.61 -10.00 17.66
N GLN A 91 -7.75 -9.32 16.52
CA GLN A 91 -8.22 -9.90 15.25
C GLN A 91 -7.04 -10.24 14.33
N PHE A 92 -6.03 -9.37 14.28
CA PHE A 92 -4.81 -9.57 13.51
C PHE A 92 -3.67 -8.76 14.14
N SER A 93 -2.54 -9.41 14.39
CA SER A 93 -1.31 -8.77 14.85
C SER A 93 -0.26 -8.88 13.74
N PRO A 94 0.11 -7.76 13.08
CA PRO A 94 1.15 -7.78 12.06
C PRO A 94 2.48 -8.30 12.63
N ALA A 95 3.19 -9.13 11.87
CA ALA A 95 4.54 -9.55 12.22
C ALA A 95 5.53 -8.46 11.76
N CYS A 96 5.84 -7.53 12.65
CA CYS A 96 6.84 -6.49 12.39
C CYS A 96 8.24 -6.98 12.79
N GLU A 97 9.26 -6.55 12.06
CA GLU A 97 10.66 -6.76 12.40
C GLU A 97 11.39 -5.43 12.66
N ILE A 98 12.53 -5.50 13.37
CA ILE A 98 13.42 -4.35 13.54
C ILE A 98 14.47 -4.37 12.43
N TYR A 99 14.17 -3.69 11.34
CA TYR A 99 15.04 -3.60 10.18
C TYR A 99 16.38 -2.95 10.55
N GLN A 100 17.48 -3.68 10.29
CA GLN A 100 18.86 -3.31 10.62
C GLN A 100 19.08 -2.90 12.10
N GLY A 101 18.21 -3.30 13.01
CA GLY A 101 18.27 -2.89 14.41
C GLY A 101 17.89 -1.42 14.66
N ILE A 102 17.35 -0.71 13.67
CA ILE A 102 17.09 0.74 13.75
C ILE A 102 15.63 1.14 13.56
N ALA A 103 14.81 0.41 12.81
CA ALA A 103 13.46 0.85 12.45
C ALA A 103 12.44 -0.29 12.46
N ILE A 104 11.19 0.00 12.82
CA ILE A 104 10.08 -0.96 12.70
C ILE A 104 9.73 -1.13 11.21
N LEU A 105 9.61 -2.36 10.73
CA LEU A 105 9.13 -2.67 9.39
C LEU A 105 8.04 -3.76 9.47
N CYS A 106 6.80 -3.41 9.12
CA CYS A 106 5.65 -4.32 9.22
C CYS A 106 5.14 -4.85 7.88
N GLN A 107 5.75 -4.44 6.77
CA GLN A 107 5.27 -4.77 5.41
C GLN A 107 5.34 -6.29 5.18
N SER A 108 4.21 -6.91 4.84
CA SER A 108 4.11 -8.34 4.55
C SER A 108 2.84 -8.66 3.75
N SER A 109 2.82 -9.80 3.06
CA SER A 109 1.63 -10.25 2.32
C SER A 109 0.47 -10.55 3.26
N ALA A 110 0.76 -11.09 4.45
CA ALA A 110 -0.24 -11.32 5.49
C ALA A 110 -0.90 -10.00 5.94
N LEU A 111 -0.11 -8.93 6.11
CA LEU A 111 -0.65 -7.59 6.43
C LEU A 111 -1.54 -7.06 5.30
N THR A 112 -1.10 -7.14 4.05
CA THR A 112 -1.88 -6.69 2.88
C THR A 112 -3.20 -7.46 2.76
N LYS A 113 -3.18 -8.78 2.97
CA LYS A 113 -4.39 -9.62 2.98
C LYS A 113 -5.31 -9.30 4.17
N ALA A 114 -4.75 -8.98 5.33
CA ALA A 114 -5.57 -8.56 6.47
C ALA A 114 -6.20 -7.18 6.22
N ALA A 115 -5.47 -6.26 5.59
CA ALA A 115 -5.91 -4.91 5.29
C ALA A 115 -7.07 -4.88 4.29
N SER A 116 -7.13 -5.86 3.36
CA SER A 116 -8.22 -6.01 2.40
C SER A 116 -9.57 -6.34 3.03
N ALA A 117 -9.63 -6.63 4.34
CA ALA A 117 -10.91 -6.65 5.05
C ALA A 117 -11.60 -5.27 5.09
N CYS A 118 -10.84 -4.19 4.91
CA CYS A 118 -11.29 -2.79 4.87
C CYS A 118 -10.98 -2.15 3.50
N PRO A 119 -11.67 -1.07 3.11
CA PRO A 119 -11.12 -0.12 2.14
C PRO A 119 -9.75 0.39 2.65
N ASN A 120 -8.70 0.25 1.84
CA ASN A 120 -7.32 0.55 2.25
C ASN A 120 -6.52 1.11 1.07
N ASP A 121 -6.44 2.44 0.93
CA ASP A 121 -5.45 3.06 0.03
C ASP A 121 -4.08 3.14 0.74
N TYR A 122 -4.07 3.34 2.07
CA TYR A 122 -2.86 3.37 2.91
C TYR A 122 -3.02 2.53 4.16
N ILE A 123 -1.95 1.81 4.53
CA ILE A 123 -1.93 0.92 5.70
C ILE A 123 -1.05 1.55 6.78
N ILE A 124 -1.58 1.65 8.00
CA ILE A 124 -0.86 2.18 9.16
C ILE A 124 -0.78 1.07 10.21
N VAL A 125 0.42 0.74 10.67
CA VAL A 125 0.64 -0.15 11.80
C VAL A 125 1.20 0.66 12.96
N LEU A 126 0.53 0.59 14.12
CA LEU A 126 0.97 1.27 15.33
C LEU A 126 1.60 0.24 16.28
N GLY A 127 2.92 0.30 16.42
CA GLY A 127 3.71 -0.57 17.29
C GLY A 127 4.29 0.19 18.49
N GLU A 128 4.54 -0.53 19.59
CA GLU A 128 5.21 0.02 20.76
C GLU A 128 6.63 -0.54 20.83
N GLU A 129 7.62 0.31 20.63
CA GLU A 129 9.04 -0.05 20.68
C GLU A 129 9.82 1.01 21.48
N PRO A 130 11.04 0.72 21.97
CA PRO A 130 11.89 1.75 22.58
C PRO A 130 12.00 2.99 21.67
N SER A 131 12.07 4.19 22.24
CA SER A 131 12.12 5.45 21.47
C SER A 131 13.36 5.60 20.56
N SER A 132 14.36 4.73 20.71
CA SER A 132 15.49 4.62 19.79
C SER A 132 15.15 3.89 18.49
N ILE A 133 14.04 3.15 18.46
CA ILE A 133 13.57 2.40 17.30
C ILE A 133 12.67 3.31 16.47
N ARG A 134 13.14 3.58 15.25
CA ARG A 134 12.58 4.49 14.27
C ARG A 134 11.24 4.01 13.72
N SER A 135 10.40 4.97 13.35
CA SER A 135 9.26 4.69 12.47
C SER A 135 9.74 4.52 11.04
N SER A 136 8.89 3.99 10.17
CA SER A 136 9.22 3.86 8.74
C SER A 136 8.01 4.01 7.83
N ALA A 137 8.29 4.36 6.58
CA ALA A 137 7.37 4.32 5.45
C ALA A 137 7.93 3.46 4.34
N PHE A 138 7.16 2.45 3.92
CA PHE A 138 7.57 1.50 2.90
C PHE A 138 6.40 0.91 2.13
N LYS A 139 6.42 1.01 0.80
CA LYS A 139 5.44 0.40 -0.11
C LYS A 139 3.97 0.64 0.31
N GLY A 140 3.63 1.86 0.71
CA GLY A 140 2.26 2.25 1.11
C GLY A 140 1.88 1.82 2.53
N VAL A 141 2.83 1.24 3.28
CA VAL A 141 2.69 0.86 4.69
C VAL A 141 3.53 1.82 5.53
N MET A 142 2.90 2.41 6.54
CA MET A 142 3.58 3.17 7.59
C MET A 142 3.68 2.30 8.84
N SER A 143 4.89 2.10 9.35
CA SER A 143 5.17 1.38 10.60
C SER A 143 5.55 2.42 11.66
N LEU A 144 4.60 2.85 12.48
CA LEU A 144 4.78 3.96 13.41
C LEU A 144 5.04 3.45 14.83
N ASN A 145 6.09 3.98 15.46
CA ASN A 145 6.35 3.79 16.89
C ASN A 145 5.49 4.76 17.70
N ILE A 146 4.59 4.26 18.53
CA ILE A 146 3.69 5.11 19.34
C ILE A 146 4.41 5.93 20.41
N ASN A 147 5.67 5.60 20.71
CA ASN A 147 6.52 6.37 21.61
C ASN A 147 7.14 7.62 20.95
N HIS A 148 6.89 7.84 19.65
CA HIS A 148 7.31 9.06 18.95
C HIS A 148 6.21 10.13 18.92
N PRO A 149 6.57 11.41 18.69
CA PRO A 149 5.58 12.46 18.47
C PRO A 149 4.69 12.18 17.27
N LEU A 150 3.46 12.69 17.33
CA LEU A 150 2.49 12.56 16.23
C LEU A 150 2.97 13.24 14.93
N THR A 151 3.90 14.18 14.99
CA THR A 151 4.53 14.80 13.81
C THR A 151 5.24 13.78 12.92
N VAL A 152 5.70 12.65 13.48
CA VAL A 152 6.23 11.52 12.70
C VAL A 152 5.15 10.94 11.78
N PHE A 153 3.89 10.89 12.20
CA PHE A 153 2.82 10.43 11.30
C PHE A 153 2.67 11.34 10.08
N ALA A 154 2.69 12.67 10.27
CA ALA A 154 2.63 13.60 9.15
C ALA A 154 3.83 13.41 8.19
N HIS A 155 5.03 13.27 8.75
CA HIS A 155 6.24 13.02 7.98
C HIS A 155 6.16 11.72 7.15
N GLU A 156 5.90 10.59 7.79
CA GLU A 156 5.83 9.27 7.13
C GLU A 156 4.65 9.19 6.15
N PHE A 157 3.56 9.89 6.45
CA PHE A 157 2.41 9.96 5.54
C PHE A 157 2.77 10.65 4.24
N ALA A 158 3.57 11.73 4.25
CA ALA A 158 3.97 12.41 3.03
C ALA A 158 4.88 11.54 2.13
N HIS A 159 5.74 10.69 2.73
CA HIS A 159 6.49 9.69 1.95
C HIS A 159 5.56 8.73 1.20
N VAL A 160 4.57 8.13 1.88
CA VAL A 160 3.68 7.17 1.20
C VAL A 160 2.65 7.86 0.30
N PHE A 161 2.20 9.06 0.68
CA PHE A 161 1.10 9.76 0.04
C PHE A 161 1.50 10.53 -1.21
N ASP A 162 2.70 11.12 -1.24
CA ASP A 162 3.19 11.89 -2.39
C ASP A 162 4.68 11.69 -2.72
N ASN A 163 5.31 10.65 -2.16
CA ASN A 163 6.70 10.28 -2.43
C ASN A 163 7.68 11.44 -2.19
N PHE A 164 7.43 12.21 -1.14
CA PHE A 164 8.33 13.28 -0.74
C PHE A 164 9.68 12.72 -0.34
N ALA A 165 10.74 13.43 -0.71
CA ALA A 165 12.09 13.19 -0.25
C ALA A 165 12.30 13.82 1.14
N GLU A 166 13.36 13.39 1.82
CA GLU A 166 13.79 14.00 3.07
C GLU A 166 14.38 15.39 2.82
N GLU A 167 14.00 16.38 3.63
CA GLU A 167 14.46 17.77 3.46
C GLU A 167 15.67 18.14 4.33
N TYR A 168 16.17 17.21 5.13
CA TYR A 168 17.45 17.36 5.84
C TYR A 168 18.59 16.68 5.06
N SER A 169 19.84 17.06 5.35
CA SER A 169 21.01 16.47 4.70
C SER A 169 21.37 15.12 5.31
N SER A 170 21.50 14.10 4.46
CA SER A 170 21.98 12.77 4.82
C SER A 170 23.03 12.31 3.80
N PRO A 171 24.33 12.32 4.16
CA PRO A 171 25.39 11.91 3.25
C PRO A 171 25.16 10.48 2.71
N GLY A 172 25.14 10.34 1.39
CA GLY A 172 24.92 9.05 0.72
C GLY A 172 23.45 8.69 0.47
N ALA A 173 22.49 9.50 0.94
CA ALA A 173 21.09 9.32 0.63
C ALA A 173 20.76 9.69 -0.82
N SER A 174 19.92 8.90 -1.47
CA SER A 174 19.35 9.19 -2.77
C SER A 174 17.97 9.82 -2.65
N ILE A 175 17.71 10.83 -3.47
CA ILE A 175 16.35 11.38 -3.60
C ILE A 175 15.51 10.36 -4.38
N PRO A 176 14.34 9.96 -3.85
CA PRO A 176 13.39 9.15 -4.59
C PRO A 176 13.07 9.81 -5.93
N ARG A 177 12.97 9.02 -6.98
CA ARG A 177 12.61 9.57 -8.29
C ARG A 177 11.24 10.24 -8.20
N GLU A 178 11.08 11.33 -8.95
CA GLU A 178 9.84 12.10 -9.02
C GLU A 178 9.44 12.83 -7.72
N SER A 179 10.29 12.81 -6.68
CA SER A 179 10.07 13.68 -5.51
C SER A 179 10.13 15.15 -5.94
N GLU A 180 8.98 15.83 -5.89
CA GLU A 180 8.90 17.22 -6.34
C GLU A 180 9.40 18.23 -5.29
N ASN A 181 9.48 17.84 -4.02
CA ASN A 181 9.89 18.69 -2.90
C ASN A 181 11.42 18.93 -2.79
N CYS A 182 12.25 18.07 -3.39
CA CYS A 182 13.70 18.28 -3.50
C CYS A 182 14.14 18.45 -4.97
N GLN A 183 14.65 19.63 -5.34
CA GLN A 183 15.08 19.91 -6.73
C GLN A 183 16.55 20.31 -6.85
N LYS A 184 17.19 20.00 -7.99
CA LYS A 184 18.59 20.37 -8.26
C LYS A 184 18.79 21.88 -8.45
N LYS A 185 17.75 22.59 -8.85
CA LYS A 185 17.76 24.04 -9.02
C LYS A 185 16.43 24.61 -8.54
N CYS A 186 16.48 25.82 -8.01
CA CYS A 186 15.29 26.57 -7.61
C CYS A 186 14.28 26.73 -8.75
N SER A 187 14.75 26.89 -9.98
CA SER A 187 13.92 27.02 -11.18
C SER A 187 13.15 25.76 -11.56
N ASP A 188 13.53 24.61 -11.00
CA ASP A 188 12.95 23.32 -11.36
C ASP A 188 11.70 23.01 -10.51
N PHE A 189 11.45 23.80 -9.45
CA PHE A 189 10.19 23.76 -8.72
C PHE A 189 9.05 24.26 -9.61
N LYS A 190 8.15 23.35 -9.99
CA LYS A 190 7.04 23.66 -10.91
C LYS A 190 6.00 24.62 -10.30
N LYS A 191 5.89 24.69 -8.97
CA LYS A 191 4.78 25.33 -8.24
C LYS A 191 5.25 26.13 -7.03
N PHE A 192 6.31 26.90 -7.22
CA PHE A 192 6.85 27.75 -6.17
C PHE A 192 5.78 28.77 -5.73
N PRO A 193 5.45 28.87 -4.43
CA PRO A 193 4.42 29.79 -3.96
C PRO A 193 4.82 31.25 -4.22
N GLU A 194 3.85 32.07 -4.62
CA GLU A 194 4.08 33.47 -5.02
C GLU A 194 4.54 34.38 -3.87
N ASN A 195 4.37 33.95 -2.60
CA ASN A 195 4.60 34.79 -1.43
C ASN A 195 5.94 34.48 -0.74
N THR A 196 7.02 35.13 -1.16
CA THR A 196 8.42 34.76 -0.80
C THR A 196 8.87 35.07 0.63
N GLU A 197 8.02 35.62 1.51
CA GLU A 197 8.48 36.06 2.85
C GLU A 197 8.96 34.91 3.73
N ASN A 198 8.42 33.70 3.56
CA ASN A 198 8.81 32.50 4.31
C ASN A 198 9.33 31.37 3.40
N TYR A 199 9.40 31.62 2.10
CA TYR A 199 9.61 30.63 1.06
C TYR A 199 10.83 31.02 0.25
N GLY A 200 11.74 30.06 0.04
CA GLY A 200 13.06 30.34 -0.50
C GLY A 200 13.65 29.14 -1.22
N CYS A 201 14.91 29.26 -1.58
CA CYS A 201 15.64 28.16 -2.17
C CYS A 201 16.76 27.76 -1.22
N PHE A 202 16.43 26.90 -0.27
CA PHE A 202 17.34 26.50 0.78
C PHE A 202 18.09 25.26 0.35
N LYS A 203 19.42 25.30 0.39
CA LYS A 203 20.27 24.12 0.12
C LYS A 203 20.04 23.02 1.15
N GLU A 204 20.51 21.82 0.83
CA GLU A 204 20.53 20.64 1.70
C GLU A 204 19.17 19.92 1.78
N CYS A 205 18.69 19.41 0.65
CA CYS A 205 17.48 18.58 0.58
C CYS A 205 17.88 17.15 0.25
N THR A 206 17.87 16.25 1.25
CA THR A 206 18.47 14.90 1.21
C THR A 206 20.00 14.91 1.03
N ASN A 207 20.54 15.70 0.12
CA ASN A 207 21.97 15.91 -0.11
C ASN A 207 22.30 17.40 -0.40
N ALA A 208 23.59 17.74 -0.43
CA ALA A 208 24.07 19.12 -0.52
C ALA A 208 23.79 19.83 -1.87
N ASP A 209 23.52 19.08 -2.93
CA ASP A 209 23.36 19.59 -4.30
C ASP A 209 21.89 19.88 -4.66
N TYR A 210 20.96 19.60 -3.75
CA TYR A 210 19.54 19.84 -3.94
C TYR A 210 19.02 20.90 -2.97
N TYR A 211 17.89 21.45 -3.35
CA TYR A 211 17.21 22.55 -2.69
C TYR A 211 15.83 22.11 -2.26
N ARG A 212 15.36 22.71 -1.16
CA ARG A 212 13.97 22.69 -0.70
C ARG A 212 13.39 24.08 -0.73
N GLU A 213 12.06 24.14 -0.71
CA GLU A 213 11.32 25.40 -0.79
C GLU A 213 11.15 26.08 0.57
N PHE A 214 11.04 25.29 1.64
CA PHE A 214 10.78 25.80 2.97
C PHE A 214 11.95 25.54 3.92
N GLU A 215 12.27 26.47 4.81
CA GLU A 215 13.42 26.27 5.69
C GLU A 215 13.17 25.12 6.66
N ASN A 216 11.99 25.03 7.26
CA ASN A 216 11.71 24.08 8.33
C ASN A 216 10.31 23.47 8.24
N GLY A 217 10.15 22.46 7.37
CA GLY A 217 8.93 21.67 7.22
C GLY A 217 8.94 20.36 7.98
N PHE A 218 7.80 19.65 7.99
CA PHE A 218 7.69 18.29 8.53
C PHE A 218 8.68 17.32 7.86
N MET A 219 8.99 17.51 6.58
CA MET A 219 9.98 16.68 5.87
C MET A 219 11.42 16.95 6.30
N ARG A 220 11.67 18.01 7.09
CA ARG A 220 13.01 18.35 7.63
C ARG A 220 13.12 18.11 9.13
N SER A 221 12.09 18.47 9.89
CA SER A 221 12.12 18.47 11.35
C SER A 221 10.79 18.04 11.97
N LEU A 222 10.88 17.23 13.02
CA LEU A 222 9.71 16.81 13.81
C LEU A 222 9.19 17.91 14.74
N ASN A 223 9.93 19.01 14.88
CA ASN A 223 9.49 20.21 15.60
C ASN A 223 8.80 21.23 14.70
N ALA A 224 8.77 20.99 13.38
CA ALA A 224 7.92 21.78 12.50
C ALA A 224 6.44 21.54 12.85
N ASN A 225 5.58 22.48 12.43
CA ASN A 225 4.14 22.41 12.62
C ASN A 225 3.37 22.41 11.29
N ARG A 226 4.08 22.36 10.16
CA ARG A 226 3.53 22.37 8.79
C ARG A 226 4.54 21.80 7.80
N TYR A 227 4.13 21.49 6.56
CA TYR A 227 5.07 21.00 5.55
C TYR A 227 5.86 22.12 4.87
N GLY A 228 5.21 23.23 4.53
CA GLY A 228 5.79 24.24 3.63
C GLY A 228 4.81 24.57 2.51
N GLY A 229 5.06 25.65 1.76
CA GLY A 229 4.08 26.12 0.77
C GLY A 229 4.00 25.21 -0.45
N LEU A 230 5.15 24.75 -0.95
CA LEU A 230 5.21 23.82 -2.07
C LEU A 230 4.61 22.46 -1.70
N ASP A 231 5.06 21.88 -0.59
CA ASP A 231 4.62 20.57 -0.12
C ASP A 231 3.12 20.52 0.16
N GLU A 232 2.56 21.53 0.82
CA GLU A 232 1.11 21.62 1.04
C GLU A 232 0.32 21.71 -0.28
N ASN A 233 0.84 22.42 -1.28
CA ASN A 233 0.21 22.51 -2.60
C ASN A 233 0.23 21.15 -3.33
N LEU A 234 1.36 20.46 -3.31
CA LEU A 234 1.52 19.12 -3.91
C LEU A 234 0.56 18.11 -3.24
N LEU A 235 0.54 18.08 -1.90
CA LEU A 235 -0.40 17.26 -1.13
C LEU A 235 -1.86 17.60 -1.45
N ASN A 236 -2.22 18.88 -1.54
CA ASN A 236 -3.57 19.33 -1.87
C ASN A 236 -3.99 18.83 -3.25
N GLU A 237 -3.16 19.00 -4.27
CA GLU A 237 -3.44 18.49 -5.61
C GLU A 237 -3.58 16.97 -5.60
N LYS A 238 -2.72 16.27 -4.86
CA LYS A 238 -2.81 14.82 -4.74
C LYS A 238 -4.13 14.39 -4.11
N ILE A 239 -4.58 15.07 -3.06
CA ILE A 239 -5.89 14.84 -2.44
C ILE A 239 -7.01 15.04 -3.46
N LEU A 240 -6.98 16.14 -4.22
CA LEU A 240 -8.00 16.45 -5.21
C LEU A 240 -8.02 15.45 -6.38
N ASN A 241 -6.85 15.01 -6.84
CA ASN A 241 -6.71 14.02 -7.90
C ASN A 241 -7.10 12.61 -7.44
N GLN A 242 -6.82 12.27 -6.18
CA GLN A 242 -7.15 10.95 -5.65
C GLN A 242 -8.61 10.84 -5.20
N TYR A 243 -9.22 11.89 -4.70
CA TYR A 243 -10.59 11.84 -4.21
C TYR A 243 -11.54 11.33 -5.32
N ARG A 244 -12.14 10.16 -5.10
CA ARG A 244 -12.92 9.43 -6.11
C ARG A 244 -14.29 10.06 -6.38
N GLY A 245 -14.65 11.12 -5.64
CA GLY A 245 -15.91 11.83 -5.75
C GLY A 245 -15.83 13.05 -6.66
N LYS A 246 -16.36 12.91 -7.89
CA LYS A 246 -16.68 13.95 -8.88
C LYS A 246 -15.49 14.47 -9.71
N SER A 247 -15.38 14.07 -10.98
CA SER A 247 -15.74 14.96 -12.13
C SER A 247 -15.25 14.49 -13.50
N ASP A 248 -14.27 13.58 -13.60
CA ASP A 248 -13.77 13.19 -14.92
C ASP A 248 -14.26 11.78 -15.28
N GLY A 249 -15.29 11.75 -16.14
CA GLY A 249 -16.06 10.58 -16.58
C GLY A 249 -15.28 9.49 -17.33
N ASN A 250 -13.99 9.32 -17.06
CA ASN A 250 -13.13 8.28 -17.62
C ASN A 250 -12.75 7.19 -16.59
N ALA A 251 -13.04 7.37 -15.29
CA ALA A 251 -12.90 6.29 -14.31
C ALA A 251 -14.11 5.33 -14.41
N ILE A 252 -13.97 4.31 -15.27
CA ILE A 252 -14.75 3.05 -15.33
C ILE A 252 -16.21 3.16 -14.83
N THR A 253 -17.11 3.73 -15.65
CA THR A 253 -18.56 3.48 -15.83
C THR A 253 -19.46 2.97 -14.67
N GLY A 254 -19.12 3.15 -13.40
CA GLY A 254 -19.99 2.89 -12.27
C GLY A 254 -20.84 4.13 -12.00
N LYS A 255 -22.16 4.02 -12.12
CA LYS A 255 -23.10 5.05 -11.62
C LYS A 255 -22.67 5.50 -10.23
N ALA A 256 -22.75 6.81 -9.94
CA ALA A 256 -22.53 7.35 -8.60
C ALA A 256 -23.38 6.56 -7.58
N ILE A 257 -22.76 5.62 -6.88
CA ILE A 257 -23.41 4.88 -5.81
C ILE A 257 -23.19 5.72 -4.56
N SER A 258 -24.26 6.25 -4.01
CA SER A 258 -24.25 7.07 -2.79
C SER A 258 -24.05 6.25 -1.51
N THR A 259 -23.80 4.94 -1.62
CA THR A 259 -23.57 4.04 -0.50
C THR A 259 -22.12 3.60 -0.52
N ALA A 260 -21.51 3.50 0.68
CA ALA A 260 -20.20 2.88 0.86
C ALA A 260 -20.14 1.56 0.08
N GLU A 261 -19.10 1.42 -0.75
CA GLU A 261 -18.95 0.23 -1.58
C GLU A 261 -18.56 -0.93 -0.66
N ASP A 262 -19.46 -1.89 -0.48
CA ASP A 262 -19.15 -3.13 0.22
C ASP A 262 -18.19 -3.96 -0.66
N CYS A 263 -16.89 -3.72 -0.48
CA CYS A 263 -15.83 -4.41 -1.19
C CYS A 263 -15.35 -5.67 -0.49
N ALA A 264 -15.90 -6.02 0.69
CA ALA A 264 -15.43 -7.18 1.47
C ALA A 264 -15.58 -8.51 0.72
N ASN A 265 -16.53 -8.58 -0.22
CA ASN A 265 -16.79 -9.76 -1.05
C ASN A 265 -16.26 -9.63 -2.49
N GLN A 266 -15.53 -8.56 -2.82
CA GLN A 266 -14.91 -8.41 -4.13
C GLN A 266 -13.75 -9.39 -4.27
N GLN A 267 -13.45 -9.78 -5.51
CA GLN A 267 -12.25 -10.56 -5.81
C GLN A 267 -11.15 -9.66 -6.31
N TYR A 268 -9.90 -10.01 -5.98
CA TYR A 268 -8.73 -9.33 -6.48
C TYR A 268 -7.59 -10.31 -6.72
N TYR A 269 -6.74 -9.99 -7.70
CA TYR A 269 -5.47 -10.69 -7.88
C TYR A 269 -4.44 -10.07 -6.93
N LEU A 270 -3.80 -10.90 -6.11
CA LEU A 270 -2.61 -10.51 -5.38
C LEU A 270 -1.39 -11.01 -6.15
N VAL A 271 -0.54 -10.09 -6.58
CA VAL A 271 0.74 -10.40 -7.23
C VAL A 271 1.86 -10.20 -6.22
N GLU A 272 2.65 -11.25 -6.00
CA GLU A 272 3.77 -11.27 -5.04
C GLU A 272 5.05 -11.69 -5.77
N GLN A 273 6.12 -10.92 -5.62
CA GLN A 273 7.45 -11.34 -6.06
C GLN A 273 8.02 -12.39 -5.09
N THR A 274 8.58 -13.45 -5.63
CA THR A 274 9.26 -14.52 -4.87
C THR A 274 10.65 -14.73 -5.46
N GLU A 275 11.48 -15.53 -4.78
CA GLU A 275 12.79 -15.96 -5.31
C GLU A 275 12.69 -16.65 -6.69
N LYS A 276 11.52 -17.22 -7.02
CA LYS A 276 11.26 -17.94 -8.28
C LYS A 276 10.57 -17.06 -9.34
N GLY A 277 10.49 -15.75 -9.11
CA GLY A 277 9.70 -14.82 -9.91
C GLY A 277 8.36 -14.49 -9.26
N PHE A 278 7.41 -13.99 -10.03
CA PHE A 278 6.14 -13.51 -9.47
C PHE A 278 5.08 -14.61 -9.42
N VAL A 279 4.36 -14.67 -8.31
CA VAL A 279 3.21 -15.53 -8.08
C VAL A 279 1.96 -14.65 -8.06
N THR A 280 0.91 -15.08 -8.77
CA THR A 280 -0.40 -14.41 -8.72
C THR A 280 -1.41 -15.34 -8.08
N THR A 281 -2.14 -14.84 -7.09
CA THR A 281 -3.22 -15.56 -6.40
C THR A 281 -4.53 -14.78 -6.52
N LEU A 282 -5.67 -15.49 -6.51
CA LEU A 282 -6.99 -14.87 -6.47
C LEU A 282 -7.47 -14.86 -5.02
N GLU A 283 -7.74 -13.66 -4.50
CA GLU A 283 -8.11 -13.41 -3.11
C GLU A 283 -9.49 -12.72 -3.05
N THR A 284 -10.07 -12.63 -1.86
CA THR A 284 -11.36 -11.96 -1.61
C THR A 284 -11.17 -10.84 -0.59
N GLY A 285 -11.73 -9.67 -0.86
CA GLY A 285 -11.62 -8.46 -0.06
C GLY A 285 -11.55 -7.22 -0.92
N CYS A 286 -11.35 -6.09 -0.27
CA CYS A 286 -11.13 -4.80 -0.89
C CYS A 286 -9.73 -4.76 -1.51
N PRO A 287 -9.58 -4.74 -2.85
CA PRO A 287 -8.28 -4.50 -3.46
C PRO A 287 -7.76 -3.17 -2.92
N ASN A 288 -6.49 -3.13 -2.51
CA ASN A 288 -5.82 -1.87 -2.30
C ASN A 288 -5.94 -1.09 -3.62
N GLY A 289 -6.38 0.16 -3.53
CA GLY A 289 -6.32 1.06 -4.66
C GLY A 289 -4.85 1.25 -4.95
N ALA A 290 -4.29 0.45 -5.87
CA ALA A 290 -2.91 0.55 -6.30
C ALA A 290 -2.65 2.00 -6.77
N ARG A 291 -2.22 2.83 -5.84
CA ARG A 291 -2.00 4.28 -5.98
C ARG A 291 -0.64 4.60 -5.40
N THR A 292 0.26 3.68 -5.67
CA THR A 292 1.62 3.65 -5.21
C THR A 292 2.51 4.46 -6.16
N PHE A 293 3.62 4.97 -5.66
CA PHE A 293 4.55 5.82 -6.41
C PHE A 293 5.86 5.12 -6.63
N GLY A 294 6.27 4.99 -7.89
CA GLY A 294 7.62 4.61 -8.21
C GLY A 294 7.84 4.41 -9.71
N ASP A 295 9.09 4.11 -10.02
CA ASP A 295 9.66 4.06 -11.36
C ASP A 295 9.07 3.00 -12.28
N SER A 296 8.33 2.03 -11.72
CA SER A 296 7.76 0.95 -12.50
C SER A 296 6.28 1.17 -12.69
N THR A 297 5.80 0.97 -13.92
CA THR A 297 4.38 1.03 -14.24
C THR A 297 3.84 -0.37 -14.40
N PHE A 298 2.72 -0.62 -13.78
CA PHE A 298 1.97 -1.85 -13.87
C PHE A 298 0.75 -1.64 -14.77
N GLN A 299 0.60 -2.48 -15.78
CA GLN A 299 -0.48 -2.44 -16.76
C GLN A 299 -1.27 -3.75 -16.74
N VAL A 300 -2.58 -3.63 -16.59
CA VAL A 300 -3.53 -4.73 -16.76
C VAL A 300 -4.23 -4.55 -18.09
N LYS A 301 -4.26 -5.62 -18.89
CA LYS A 301 -4.86 -5.61 -20.22
C LYS A 301 -6.05 -6.54 -20.30
N ASP A 302 -7.08 -6.10 -21.01
CA ASP A 302 -8.23 -6.94 -21.35
C ASP A 302 -7.89 -7.96 -22.45
N ALA A 303 -8.87 -8.79 -22.81
CA ALA A 303 -8.74 -9.77 -23.88
C ALA A 303 -8.48 -9.15 -25.27
N SER A 304 -8.81 -7.87 -25.47
CA SER A 304 -8.54 -7.13 -26.70
C SER A 304 -7.16 -6.44 -26.69
N GLY A 305 -6.42 -6.52 -25.58
CA GLY A 305 -5.11 -5.88 -25.40
C GLY A 305 -5.18 -4.42 -24.94
N ASN A 306 -6.36 -3.89 -24.60
CA ASN A 306 -6.50 -2.54 -24.08
C ASN A 306 -6.10 -2.49 -22.62
N THR A 307 -5.40 -1.43 -22.21
CA THR A 307 -5.08 -1.19 -20.80
C THR A 307 -6.37 -0.82 -20.04
N VAL A 308 -6.77 -1.64 -19.08
CA VAL A 308 -7.93 -1.40 -18.20
C VAL A 308 -7.55 -0.87 -16.83
N VAL A 309 -6.33 -1.13 -16.39
CA VAL A 309 -5.73 -0.57 -15.17
C VAL A 309 -4.28 -0.22 -15.48
N GLU A 310 -3.88 0.98 -15.10
CA GLU A 310 -2.48 1.41 -15.12
C GLU A 310 -2.16 2.07 -13.78
N THR A 311 -1.10 1.62 -13.11
CA THR A 311 -0.66 2.18 -11.83
C THR A 311 0.85 2.17 -11.74
N SER A 312 1.44 3.19 -11.12
CA SER A 312 2.83 3.14 -10.71
C SER A 312 2.98 2.21 -9.49
N VAL A 313 4.12 1.51 -9.38
CA VAL A 313 4.45 0.59 -8.28
C VAL A 313 5.56 1.19 -7.44
N HIS A 314 5.49 1.02 -6.12
CA HIS A 314 6.33 1.75 -5.19
C HIS A 314 7.84 1.64 -5.45
N SER A 315 8.58 2.72 -5.18
CA SER A 315 10.03 2.68 -5.07
C SER A 315 10.45 1.68 -3.98
N ASP A 316 11.59 1.00 -4.18
CA ASP A 316 12.16 0.10 -3.18
C ASP A 316 12.86 0.86 -2.04
N ILE A 317 12.50 2.13 -1.79
CA ILE A 317 13.10 2.99 -0.78
C ILE A 317 12.32 2.88 0.52
N LEU A 318 13.01 2.44 1.57
CA LEU A 318 12.59 2.57 2.95
C LEU A 318 13.00 3.93 3.48
N PHE A 319 12.02 4.70 3.92
CA PHE A 319 12.23 5.87 4.77
C PHE A 319 12.17 5.42 6.22
N THR A 320 13.03 5.98 7.05
CA THR A 320 13.01 5.74 8.49
C THR A 320 13.05 7.09 9.17
N THR A 321 12.36 7.29 10.28
CA THR A 321 12.41 8.58 10.97
C THR A 321 12.98 8.41 12.37
N ASP A 322 14.06 9.15 12.65
CA ASP A 322 14.60 9.27 14.00
C ASP A 322 13.93 10.42 14.76
N TYR A 323 13.52 10.13 15.99
CA TYR A 323 13.17 11.16 16.96
C TYR A 323 14.21 11.16 18.07
N ASN A 324 15.20 12.04 17.93
CA ASN A 324 16.16 12.31 19.00
C ASN A 324 15.77 13.61 19.73
N PRO A 325 15.21 13.54 20.95
CA PRO A 325 14.84 14.72 21.72
C PRO A 325 16.06 15.59 22.10
N GLU A 326 17.27 15.01 22.15
CA GLU A 326 18.51 15.74 22.45
C GLU A 326 19.01 16.59 21.27
N LEU A 327 18.56 16.31 20.04
CA LEU A 327 18.91 17.05 18.82
C LEU A 327 17.90 18.14 18.47
N ASN A 328 17.12 18.63 19.45
CA ASN A 328 16.06 19.62 19.23
C ASN A 328 15.14 19.26 18.05
N GLY A 329 14.75 17.98 17.93
CA GLY A 329 13.83 17.50 16.90
C GLY A 329 14.36 17.56 15.46
N GLN A 330 15.67 17.66 15.27
CA GLN A 330 16.29 17.37 13.96
C GLN A 330 16.10 15.89 13.63
N ILE A 331 15.73 15.63 12.38
CA ILE A 331 15.61 14.26 11.86
C ILE A 331 16.96 13.82 11.32
N THR A 332 17.35 12.60 11.64
CA THR A 332 18.49 11.95 11.00
C THR A 332 18.06 10.62 10.43
N ALA A 333 17.98 10.51 9.12
CA ALA A 333 17.75 9.22 8.50
C ALA A 333 18.39 9.06 7.13
N VAL A 334 18.50 7.81 6.72
CA VAL A 334 19.09 7.42 5.45
C VAL A 334 18.02 6.64 4.72
N PRO A 335 17.42 7.18 3.65
CA PRO A 335 16.65 6.40 2.70
C PRO A 335 17.50 5.19 2.25
N GLN A 336 16.95 3.98 2.37
CA GLN A 336 17.66 2.76 2.00
C GLN A 336 16.91 1.99 0.94
N ILE A 337 17.63 1.48 -0.06
CA ILE A 337 17.04 0.56 -1.03
C ILE A 337 16.94 -0.82 -0.38
N ILE A 338 15.73 -1.36 -0.30
CA ILE A 338 15.47 -2.68 0.27
C ILE A 338 15.03 -3.66 -0.80
N ASP A 339 15.74 -4.77 -0.90
CA ASP A 339 15.32 -5.94 -1.68
C ASP A 339 14.23 -6.71 -0.91
N THR A 340 13.00 -6.22 -1.01
CA THR A 340 11.80 -6.93 -0.52
C THR A 340 10.91 -7.28 -1.71
N PRO A 341 10.16 -8.38 -1.60
CA PRO A 341 9.10 -8.71 -2.53
C PRO A 341 8.23 -7.50 -2.91
N ILE A 342 8.14 -7.23 -4.21
CA ILE A 342 7.08 -6.36 -4.75
C ILE A 342 5.73 -7.05 -4.54
N MET A 343 4.78 -6.31 -3.97
CA MET A 343 3.41 -6.79 -3.76
C MET A 343 2.40 -5.72 -4.17
N PHE A 344 1.35 -6.13 -4.88
CA PHE A 344 0.24 -5.24 -5.22
C PHE A 344 -1.03 -6.04 -5.51
N THR A 345 -2.17 -5.36 -5.42
CA THR A 345 -3.49 -5.95 -5.66
C THR A 345 -4.12 -5.36 -6.91
N ILE A 346 -4.86 -6.20 -7.64
CA ILE A 346 -5.56 -5.83 -8.87
C ILE A 346 -7.02 -6.23 -8.71
N PRO A 347 -7.99 -5.33 -8.88
CA PRO A 347 -9.40 -5.73 -8.93
C PRO A 347 -9.62 -6.82 -9.98
N ALA A 348 -10.33 -7.90 -9.62
CA ALA A 348 -10.70 -8.96 -10.55
C ALA A 348 -12.12 -8.72 -11.05
N THR A 349 -12.27 -7.85 -12.05
CA THR A 349 -13.58 -7.51 -12.64
C THR A 349 -14.08 -8.55 -13.66
N GLY A 350 -13.24 -9.53 -14.00
CA GLY A 350 -13.51 -10.56 -15.01
C GLY A 350 -13.23 -10.10 -16.44
N LYS A 351 -12.71 -8.89 -16.62
CA LYS A 351 -12.28 -8.35 -17.92
C LYS A 351 -10.78 -8.48 -18.14
N GLU A 352 -10.03 -8.71 -17.07
CA GLU A 352 -8.58 -8.79 -17.07
C GLU A 352 -8.12 -10.11 -17.71
N ASN A 353 -7.26 -10.03 -18.72
CA ASN A 353 -6.72 -11.20 -19.41
C ASN A 353 -5.23 -11.39 -19.10
N SER A 354 -4.47 -10.30 -19.05
CA SER A 354 -3.05 -10.36 -18.75
C SER A 354 -2.61 -9.17 -17.91
N CYS A 355 -1.52 -9.35 -17.21
CA CYS A 355 -0.90 -8.34 -16.36
C CYS A 355 0.58 -8.23 -16.74
N LYS A 356 1.09 -7.01 -16.80
CA LYS A 356 2.47 -6.70 -17.19
C LYS A 356 3.06 -5.62 -16.29
N LEU A 357 4.24 -5.89 -15.72
CA LEU A 357 5.06 -4.89 -15.03
C LEU A 357 6.14 -4.38 -16.00
N VAL A 358 6.25 -3.07 -16.15
CA VAL A 358 7.32 -2.41 -16.89
C VAL A 358 8.16 -1.52 -15.98
N ASN A 359 9.46 -1.47 -16.22
CA ASN A 359 10.32 -0.47 -15.58
C ASN A 359 10.17 0.89 -16.27
N ALA A 360 10.86 1.90 -15.74
CA ALA A 360 10.84 3.26 -16.29
C ALA A 360 11.34 3.40 -17.73
N ASP A 361 12.16 2.46 -18.20
CA ASP A 361 12.66 2.43 -19.58
C ASP A 361 11.68 1.73 -20.54
N GLY A 362 10.55 1.24 -20.03
CA GLY A 362 9.55 0.47 -20.78
C GLY A 362 9.88 -1.02 -20.92
N ASN A 363 10.94 -1.51 -20.28
CA ASN A 363 11.32 -2.92 -20.30
C ASN A 363 10.34 -3.74 -19.48
N THR A 364 9.94 -4.89 -20.01
CA THR A 364 9.02 -5.81 -19.31
C THR A 364 9.78 -6.55 -18.22
N LEU A 365 9.41 -6.33 -16.96
CA LEU A 365 9.96 -7.04 -15.81
C LEU A 365 9.15 -8.32 -15.51
N TYR A 366 7.85 -8.28 -15.75
CA TYR A 366 6.95 -9.40 -15.49
C TYR A 366 5.78 -9.38 -16.47
N GLN A 367 5.31 -10.57 -16.86
CA GLN A 367 4.06 -10.74 -17.57
C GLN A 367 3.42 -12.07 -17.19
N THR A 368 2.11 -12.07 -16.93
CA THR A 368 1.34 -13.29 -16.68
C THR A 368 -0.04 -13.24 -17.32
N SER A 369 -0.62 -14.42 -17.56
CA SER A 369 -2.03 -14.58 -17.89
C SER A 369 -2.85 -14.58 -16.59
N LEU A 370 -3.87 -13.71 -16.52
CA LEU A 370 -4.80 -13.66 -15.39
C LEU A 370 -5.98 -14.62 -15.58
N ALA A 371 -6.25 -15.04 -16.82
CA ALA A 371 -7.33 -15.97 -17.16
C ALA A 371 -7.13 -17.37 -16.54
N GLU A 372 -5.89 -17.73 -16.20
CA GLU A 372 -5.53 -19.03 -15.63
C GLU A 372 -5.43 -18.99 -14.10
N VAL A 373 -5.42 -17.80 -13.49
CA VAL A 373 -5.27 -17.66 -12.04
C VAL A 373 -6.57 -18.06 -11.34
N GLY A 374 -6.50 -19.07 -10.49
CA GLY A 374 -7.66 -19.65 -9.81
C GLY A 374 -8.42 -20.68 -10.65
N ALA A 375 -8.02 -20.92 -11.91
CA ALA A 375 -8.56 -22.03 -12.68
C ALA A 375 -8.11 -23.34 -12.03
N THR A 376 -9.07 -24.10 -11.50
CA THR A 376 -8.79 -25.45 -11.02
C THR A 376 -8.60 -26.33 -12.26
N PRO A 377 -7.41 -26.90 -12.52
CA PRO A 377 -7.22 -27.76 -13.68
C PRO A 377 -8.21 -28.92 -13.60
N CYS A 378 -9.04 -29.08 -14.64
CA CYS A 378 -9.87 -30.27 -14.78
C CYS A 378 -8.95 -31.49 -14.77
N LYS A 379 -9.07 -32.35 -13.76
CA LYS A 379 -8.39 -33.66 -13.77
C LYS A 379 -8.94 -34.45 -14.97
N ASN A 380 -8.11 -34.63 -16.00
CA ASN A 380 -8.39 -35.53 -17.12
C ASN A 380 -8.31 -36.99 -16.70
#